data_AF-A0A9X7UY41-F1
#
_entry.id   AF-A0A9X7UY41-F1
#
_cell.length_a   1.000
_cell.length_b   1.000
_cell.length_c   1.000
_cell.angle_alpha   90.00
_cell.angle_beta   90.00
_cell.angle_gamma   90.00
#
_symmetry.space_group_name_H-M   'P 1'
#
loop_
_entity.id
_entity.type
_entity.pdbx_description
1 polymer ?
#
loop_
_entity_poly.entity_id
_entity_poly.type
_entity_poly.pdbx_seq_one_letter_code
_entity_poly.pdbx_strand_id
1 'polypeptide(L)'
;MPACLIFPVLFMAPHLLQRSLDDLISKEAIHTVVQPIVDLRRQCALGYEALSRGEQGHLLQRPDLMFQAAHQFDRIPELELLCIRSAVKHFAAEQAEGLLFLNVCPQSLLNYAEEISSLTLLLQQRGLQPANVVLEISERFPIDNTAQFLTLLGHLKELGYSIAIDDLGSGYSGLKLWSEIRPHYVKIDRHFIDRIDQDPVKQAFVTSVVQLCEQLQCEVIAEGIETVGELNLIRSLGIHIGQGYLLGKPQSQPAFLTPERTPAPPPNSYGKGLEQPIGNLCQNVRAIDAQLPMRQVDELFRTRPELMSLPVLAQQRPVGLLERRRLLEAFALPYGRALFERKTASHFMQQNPLIVDASMTLETVSKIITDDTEHELPPQIIVTHAGEYQGVVNSKDLLKHITDSQLQKARYANPLTLLPGNVPVDEHIASLLRVQQNFSLLYADLNYFKPFNDHYGYRQGDAVLRWLGKLLQQFSSRDTFVGHIGGDDFVLISEEPDIARLCDDILQGFASGVTDFLSAEDRQRGYIPGTDRAGNACHLPLLSLAIGVVPSTLLPNNDPQTLAQLAAQAKHLAKQKNDSAWHLLGNSHPPLRPALRAVQL
;
A
#
# COMPACT_ATOMS: atom_id res chain seq x y z
N MET A 1 -20.29 -17.06 -26.21
CA MET A 1 -21.75 -16.83 -26.24
C MET A 1 -22.46 -18.18 -26.12
N PRO A 2 -23.68 -18.28 -25.55
CA PRO A 2 -24.56 -17.19 -25.08
C PRO A 2 -24.47 -17.02 -23.54
N ALA A 3 -24.31 -15.80 -23.02
CA ALA A 3 -25.41 -14.96 -22.55
C ALA A 3 -26.32 -15.67 -21.52
N CYS A 4 -25.79 -15.90 -20.31
CA CYS A 4 -26.62 -16.18 -19.15
C CYS A 4 -26.84 -14.86 -18.41
N LEU A 5 -28.10 -14.44 -18.41
CA LEU A 5 -28.60 -13.18 -17.89
C LEU A 5 -28.10 -12.89 -16.47
N ILE A 6 -27.40 -11.77 -16.31
CA ILE A 6 -27.35 -11.05 -15.03
C ILE A 6 -28.76 -10.47 -14.86
N PHE A 7 -29.64 -11.21 -14.19
CA PHE A 7 -30.84 -10.62 -13.61
C PHE A 7 -30.42 -9.95 -12.30
N PRO A 8 -30.51 -8.62 -12.17
CA PRO A 8 -30.36 -7.99 -10.87
C PRO A 8 -31.54 -8.40 -10.00
N VAL A 9 -31.26 -8.70 -8.73
CA VAL A 9 -32.21 -9.06 -7.66
C VAL A 9 -33.33 -8.03 -7.48
N LEU A 10 -33.23 -6.84 -8.07
CA LEU A 10 -34.24 -5.78 -8.05
C LEU A 10 -35.62 -6.14 -8.63
N PHE A 11 -35.80 -7.29 -9.28
CA PHE A 11 -37.08 -7.71 -9.88
C PHE A 11 -37.70 -9.01 -9.31
N MET A 12 -37.15 -9.60 -8.25
CA MET A 12 -37.83 -10.74 -7.60
C MET A 12 -38.90 -10.25 -6.63
N ALA A 13 -40.07 -10.90 -6.66
CA ALA A 13 -41.13 -10.56 -5.73
C ALA A 13 -40.68 -10.90 -4.29
N PRO A 14 -40.65 -9.92 -3.35
CA PRO A 14 -40.07 -10.10 -2.02
C PRO A 14 -40.58 -11.32 -1.25
N HIS A 15 -41.84 -11.70 -1.47
CA HIS A 15 -42.45 -12.87 -0.84
C HIS A 15 -41.83 -14.22 -1.28
N LEU A 16 -41.32 -14.33 -2.52
CA LEU A 16 -40.64 -15.55 -2.99
C LEU A 16 -39.26 -15.68 -2.35
N LEU A 17 -38.55 -14.56 -2.19
CA LEU A 17 -37.24 -14.51 -1.57
C LEU A 17 -37.33 -14.85 -0.07
N GLN A 18 -38.30 -14.25 0.63
CA GLN A 18 -38.59 -14.55 2.05
C GLN A 18 -38.95 -16.03 2.24
N ARG A 19 -39.86 -16.56 1.42
CA ARG A 19 -40.26 -17.98 1.49
C ARG A 19 -39.09 -18.93 1.21
N SER A 20 -38.19 -18.57 0.30
CA SER A 20 -37.00 -19.37 0.02
C SER A 20 -36.00 -19.34 1.17
N LEU A 21 -35.86 -18.20 1.85
CA LEU A 21 -35.04 -18.08 3.05
C LEU A 21 -35.64 -18.91 4.21
N ASP A 22 -36.95 -18.85 4.41
CA ASP A 22 -37.65 -19.68 5.40
C ASP A 22 -37.47 -21.18 5.11
N ASP A 23 -37.57 -21.59 3.84
CA ASP A 23 -37.36 -22.98 3.42
C ASP A 23 -35.92 -23.43 3.71
N LEU A 24 -34.93 -22.58 3.36
CA LEU A 24 -33.52 -22.85 3.60
C LEU A 24 -33.21 -23.01 5.09
N ILE A 25 -33.72 -22.12 5.93
CA ILE A 25 -33.48 -22.16 7.38
C ILE A 25 -34.20 -23.36 8.01
N SER A 26 -35.49 -23.55 7.72
CA SER A 26 -36.31 -24.59 8.36
C SER A 26 -35.91 -26.01 7.96
N LYS A 27 -35.46 -26.21 6.71
CA LYS A 27 -34.98 -27.51 6.23
C LYS A 27 -33.48 -27.72 6.39
N GLU A 28 -32.78 -26.72 6.93
CA GLU A 28 -31.32 -26.73 7.05
C GLU A 28 -30.63 -27.00 5.70
N ALA A 29 -31.16 -26.45 4.60
CA ALA A 29 -30.75 -26.73 3.22
C ALA A 29 -29.46 -25.99 2.82
N ILE A 30 -28.44 -26.12 3.67
CA ILE A 30 -27.09 -25.61 3.46
C ILE A 30 -26.06 -26.73 3.67
N HIS A 31 -24.95 -26.62 2.96
CA HIS A 31 -23.78 -27.46 3.18
C HIS A 31 -22.53 -26.59 3.28
N THR A 32 -21.51 -27.12 3.95
CA THR A 32 -20.22 -26.46 4.08
C THR A 32 -19.26 -27.00 3.04
N VAL A 33 -18.51 -26.09 2.41
CA VAL A 33 -17.23 -26.42 1.77
C VAL A 33 -16.12 -25.75 2.57
N VAL A 34 -14.93 -26.32 2.53
CA VAL A 34 -13.77 -25.81 3.26
C VAL A 34 -12.70 -25.36 2.29
N GLN A 35 -12.00 -24.27 2.63
CA GLN A 35 -10.81 -23.84 1.92
C GLN A 35 -9.59 -23.92 2.84
N PRO A 36 -8.46 -24.50 2.40
CA PRO A 36 -7.29 -24.63 3.25
C PRO A 36 -6.61 -23.27 3.51
N ILE A 37 -6.20 -23.08 4.76
CA ILE A 37 -5.28 -22.05 5.21
C ILE A 37 -3.97 -22.77 5.55
N VAL A 38 -2.88 -22.41 4.87
CA VAL A 38 -1.64 -23.19 4.86
C VAL A 38 -0.53 -22.45 5.59
N ASP A 39 0.19 -23.15 6.48
CA ASP A 39 1.48 -22.70 7.00
C ASP A 39 2.56 -22.95 5.93
N LEU A 40 3.03 -21.87 5.31
CA LEU A 40 3.98 -21.86 4.22
C LEU A 40 5.41 -22.25 4.65
N ARG A 41 5.73 -22.18 5.95
CA ARG A 41 7.02 -22.62 6.50
C ARG A 41 7.05 -24.12 6.68
N ARG A 42 6.00 -24.65 7.32
CA ARG A 42 5.85 -26.08 7.66
C ARG A 42 5.32 -26.92 6.50
N GLN A 43 4.75 -26.27 5.47
CA GLN A 43 4.10 -26.92 4.34
C GLN A 43 2.98 -27.86 4.77
N CYS A 44 2.19 -27.43 5.74
CA CYS A 44 1.03 -28.16 6.25
C CYS A 44 -0.18 -27.24 6.34
N ALA A 45 -1.39 -27.81 6.31
CA ALA A 45 -2.59 -27.05 6.63
C ALA A 45 -2.49 -26.56 8.09
N LEU A 46 -2.61 -25.25 8.30
CA LEU A 46 -2.85 -24.67 9.62
C LEU A 46 -4.29 -24.96 10.05
N GLY A 47 -5.20 -24.87 9.09
CA GLY A 47 -6.63 -25.05 9.29
C GLY A 47 -7.41 -24.84 8.01
N TYR A 48 -8.72 -24.65 8.16
CA TYR A 48 -9.65 -24.52 7.07
C TYR A 48 -10.72 -23.47 7.37
N GLU A 49 -10.95 -22.60 6.39
CA GLU A 49 -12.09 -21.68 6.41
C GLU A 49 -13.36 -22.38 5.95
N ALA A 50 -14.40 -22.33 6.78
CA ALA A 50 -15.70 -22.87 6.45
C ALA A 50 -16.54 -21.86 5.67
N LEU A 51 -16.95 -22.29 4.47
CA LEU A 51 -17.70 -21.47 3.53
C LEU A 51 -19.06 -22.12 3.25
N SER A 52 -20.14 -21.46 3.66
CA SER A 52 -21.50 -21.97 3.47
C SER A 52 -21.96 -21.88 2.01
N ARG A 53 -22.70 -22.89 1.55
CA ARG A 53 -23.35 -22.96 0.25
C ARG A 53 -24.77 -23.45 0.42
N GLY A 54 -25.73 -22.86 -0.28
CA GLY A 54 -27.07 -23.45 -0.35
C GLY A 54 -27.03 -24.73 -1.18
N GLU A 55 -28.00 -25.60 -1.00
CA GLU A 55 -28.10 -26.82 -1.81
C GLU A 55 -28.18 -26.53 -3.32
N GLN A 56 -27.68 -27.48 -4.11
CA GLN A 56 -27.65 -27.35 -5.56
C GLN A 56 -29.08 -27.21 -6.11
N GLY A 57 -29.32 -26.14 -6.90
CA GLY A 57 -30.65 -25.85 -7.44
C GLY A 57 -31.56 -25.04 -6.51
N HIS A 58 -31.13 -24.73 -5.29
CA HIS A 58 -31.83 -23.80 -4.40
C HIS A 58 -31.67 -22.34 -4.89
N LEU A 59 -32.70 -21.50 -4.72
CA LEU A 59 -32.66 -20.10 -5.15
C LEU A 59 -31.51 -19.31 -4.46
N LEU A 60 -31.29 -19.61 -3.18
CA LEU A 60 -30.22 -19.06 -2.35
C LEU A 60 -28.96 -19.96 -2.33
N GLN A 61 -28.66 -20.65 -3.43
CA GLN A 61 -27.45 -21.49 -3.53
C GLN A 61 -26.16 -20.67 -3.30
N ARG A 62 -26.13 -19.44 -3.83
CA ARG A 62 -24.99 -18.54 -3.69
C ARG A 62 -24.99 -17.84 -2.33
N PRO A 63 -23.84 -17.77 -1.63
CA PRO A 63 -23.76 -17.16 -0.31
C PRO A 63 -24.09 -15.67 -0.33
N ASP A 64 -23.64 -14.91 -1.34
CA ASP A 64 -23.95 -13.49 -1.44
C ASP A 64 -25.46 -13.20 -1.49
N LEU A 65 -26.22 -14.01 -2.25
CA LEU A 65 -27.68 -13.91 -2.31
C LEU A 65 -28.35 -14.35 -1.00
N MET A 66 -27.81 -15.41 -0.38
CA MET A 66 -28.30 -15.95 0.89
C MET A 66 -28.22 -14.91 2.02
N PHE A 67 -27.07 -14.27 2.18
CA PHE A 67 -26.87 -13.24 3.20
C PHE A 67 -27.58 -11.92 2.86
N GLN A 68 -27.71 -11.55 1.58
CA GLN A 68 -28.56 -10.41 1.17
C GLN A 68 -30.03 -10.63 1.56
N ALA A 69 -30.57 -11.82 1.30
CA ALA A 69 -31.94 -12.16 1.70
C ALA A 69 -32.09 -12.13 3.23
N ALA A 70 -31.16 -12.73 3.97
CA ALA A 70 -31.21 -12.72 5.43
C ALA A 70 -31.11 -11.31 6.02
N HIS A 71 -30.30 -10.42 5.43
CA HIS A 71 -30.24 -9.02 5.84
C HIS A 71 -31.55 -8.29 5.53
N GLN A 72 -32.15 -8.53 4.35
CA GLN A 72 -33.41 -7.88 3.96
C GLN A 72 -34.59 -8.20 4.87
N PHE A 73 -34.59 -9.39 5.49
CA PHE A 73 -35.69 -9.87 6.34
C PHE A 73 -35.31 -9.98 7.82
N ASP A 74 -34.18 -9.39 8.25
CA ASP A 74 -33.70 -9.39 9.64
C ASP A 74 -33.47 -10.80 10.24
N ARG A 75 -33.00 -11.75 9.43
CA ARG A 75 -32.75 -13.16 9.81
C ARG A 75 -31.27 -13.55 9.78
N ILE A 76 -30.36 -12.58 9.74
CA ILE A 76 -28.90 -12.82 9.75
C ILE A 76 -28.48 -13.73 10.91
N PRO A 77 -28.95 -13.51 12.16
CA PRO A 77 -28.56 -14.38 13.26
C PRO A 77 -28.91 -15.85 12.96
N GLU A 78 -30.17 -16.14 12.64
CA GLU A 78 -30.64 -17.50 12.42
C GLU A 78 -29.90 -18.22 11.28
N LEU A 79 -29.59 -17.49 10.21
CA LEU A 79 -28.80 -18.02 9.10
C LEU A 79 -27.36 -18.31 9.53
N GLU A 80 -26.73 -17.41 10.28
CA GLU A 80 -25.34 -17.56 10.71
C GLU A 80 -25.17 -18.72 11.69
N LEU A 81 -26.10 -18.88 12.65
CA LEU A 81 -26.12 -20.04 13.54
C LEU A 81 -26.24 -21.36 12.75
N LEU A 82 -27.09 -21.38 11.72
CA LEU A 82 -27.21 -22.53 10.83
C LEU A 82 -25.88 -22.81 10.10
N CYS A 83 -25.20 -21.77 9.59
CA CYS A 83 -23.88 -21.86 8.95
C CYS A 83 -22.83 -22.45 9.90
N ILE A 84 -22.74 -21.94 11.13
CA ILE A 84 -21.81 -22.41 12.16
C ILE A 84 -22.06 -23.88 12.48
N ARG A 85 -23.32 -24.29 12.66
CA ARG A 85 -23.66 -25.69 12.93
C ARG A 85 -23.28 -26.62 11.79
N SER A 86 -23.54 -26.20 10.55
CA SER A 86 -23.15 -26.96 9.37
C SER A 86 -21.63 -27.10 9.29
N ALA A 87 -20.89 -26.02 9.54
CA ALA A 87 -19.43 -26.01 9.53
C ALA A 87 -18.81 -26.93 10.60
N VAL A 88 -19.27 -26.83 11.85
CA VAL A 88 -18.80 -27.69 12.96
C VAL A 88 -19.11 -29.16 12.68
N LYS A 89 -20.31 -29.46 12.18
CA LYS A 89 -20.71 -30.83 11.82
C LYS A 89 -19.84 -31.38 10.70
N HIS A 90 -19.59 -30.58 9.65
CA HIS A 90 -18.77 -30.95 8.51
C HIS A 90 -17.32 -31.21 8.90
N PHE A 91 -16.72 -30.27 9.63
CA PHE A 91 -15.33 -30.37 10.08
C PHE A 91 -15.08 -31.61 10.95
N ALA A 92 -16.00 -31.89 11.88
CA ALA A 92 -15.92 -33.07 12.73
C ALA A 92 -16.14 -34.39 11.96
N ALA A 93 -17.04 -34.40 10.96
CA ALA A 93 -17.31 -35.58 10.15
C ALA A 93 -16.13 -35.97 9.25
N GLU A 94 -15.45 -34.97 8.68
CA GLU A 94 -14.27 -35.17 7.83
C GLU A 94 -13.00 -35.48 8.63
N GLN A 95 -13.04 -35.42 9.97
CA GLN A 95 -11.88 -35.60 10.85
C GLN A 95 -10.69 -34.73 10.44
N ALA A 96 -10.97 -33.50 10.00
CA ALA A 96 -9.95 -32.59 9.50
C ALA A 96 -8.97 -32.21 10.62
N GLU A 97 -7.67 -32.32 10.33
CA GLU A 97 -6.63 -31.82 11.23
C GLU A 97 -6.45 -30.30 11.09
N GLY A 98 -6.15 -29.61 12.19
CA GLY A 98 -5.90 -28.16 12.20
C GLY A 98 -7.05 -27.36 12.83
N LEU A 99 -7.07 -26.06 12.53
CA LEU A 99 -8.05 -25.11 13.06
C LEU A 99 -9.27 -24.97 12.13
N LEU A 100 -10.45 -24.73 12.70
CA LEU A 100 -11.67 -24.38 11.99
C LEU A 100 -11.88 -22.87 12.07
N PHE A 101 -11.81 -22.19 10.93
CA PHE A 101 -12.08 -20.75 10.83
C PHE A 101 -13.56 -20.52 10.48
N LEU A 102 -14.25 -19.74 11.29
CA LEU A 102 -15.68 -19.46 11.19
C LEU A 102 -15.91 -17.95 11.04
N ASN A 103 -16.58 -17.57 9.96
CA ASN A 103 -17.06 -16.21 9.74
C ASN A 103 -18.17 -15.86 10.74
N VAL A 104 -18.02 -14.73 11.45
CA VAL A 104 -19.02 -14.23 12.42
C VAL A 104 -19.21 -12.73 12.30
N CYS A 105 -20.47 -12.32 12.23
CA CYS A 105 -20.91 -10.94 12.25
C CYS A 105 -20.87 -10.36 13.69
N PRO A 106 -20.29 -9.16 13.92
CA PRO A 106 -20.22 -8.56 15.25
C PRO A 106 -21.59 -8.39 15.94
N GLN A 107 -22.62 -7.97 15.19
CA GLN A 107 -23.97 -7.77 15.72
C GLN A 107 -24.61 -9.09 16.17
N SER A 108 -24.44 -10.14 15.36
CA SER A 108 -24.88 -11.48 15.73
C SER A 108 -24.19 -11.93 17.01
N LEU A 109 -22.86 -11.79 17.11
CA LEU A 109 -22.10 -12.23 18.27
C LEU A 109 -22.58 -11.56 19.56
N LEU A 110 -22.92 -10.26 19.53
CA LEU A 110 -23.49 -9.54 20.67
C LEU A 110 -24.88 -10.06 21.07
N ASN A 111 -25.74 -10.38 20.10
CA ASN A 111 -27.05 -10.98 20.34
C ASN A 111 -26.92 -12.42 20.87
N TYR A 112 -25.82 -13.11 20.55
CA TYR A 112 -25.52 -14.48 20.93
C TYR A 112 -24.72 -14.63 22.22
N ALA A 113 -24.47 -13.56 22.98
CA ALA A 113 -23.65 -13.63 24.18
C ALA A 113 -24.14 -14.70 25.18
N GLU A 114 -25.45 -14.90 25.29
CA GLU A 114 -26.06 -15.97 26.13
C GLU A 114 -25.95 -17.37 25.49
N GLU A 115 -25.86 -17.44 24.16
CA GLU A 115 -25.78 -18.67 23.35
C GLU A 115 -24.34 -19.15 23.06
N ILE A 116 -23.31 -18.43 23.48
CA ILE A 116 -21.90 -18.89 23.42
C ILE A 116 -21.73 -20.25 24.15
N SER A 117 -22.51 -20.45 25.22
CA SER A 117 -22.62 -21.73 25.91
C SER A 117 -23.11 -22.85 24.98
N SER A 118 -24.05 -22.54 24.09
CA SER A 118 -24.60 -23.46 23.09
C SER A 118 -23.59 -23.79 21.99
N LEU A 119 -22.80 -22.82 21.52
CA LEU A 119 -21.70 -23.08 20.59
C LEU A 119 -20.64 -23.99 21.20
N THR A 120 -20.25 -23.71 22.45
CA THR A 120 -19.27 -24.52 23.16
C THR A 120 -19.78 -25.95 23.40
N LEU A 121 -21.06 -26.09 23.75
CA LEU A 121 -21.71 -27.40 23.89
C LEU A 121 -21.76 -28.15 22.55
N LEU A 122 -22.05 -27.46 21.45
CA LEU A 122 -22.06 -28.03 20.10
C LEU A 122 -20.68 -28.58 19.71
N LEU A 123 -19.60 -27.83 19.98
CA LEU A 123 -18.23 -28.29 19.76
C LEU A 123 -17.93 -29.55 20.58
N GLN A 124 -18.26 -29.53 21.89
CA GLN A 124 -18.01 -30.65 22.79
C GLN A 124 -18.75 -31.93 22.38
N GLN A 125 -20.01 -31.82 21.95
CA GLN A 125 -20.79 -32.96 21.42
C GLN A 125 -20.14 -33.61 20.19
N ARG A 126 -19.25 -32.89 19.52
CA ARG A 126 -18.53 -33.35 18.31
C ARG A 126 -17.04 -33.60 18.56
N GLY A 127 -16.61 -33.61 19.83
CA GLY A 127 -15.22 -33.86 20.21
C GLY A 127 -14.26 -32.71 19.90
N LEU A 128 -14.77 -31.52 19.62
CA LEU A 128 -14.00 -30.30 19.39
C LEU A 128 -13.95 -29.45 20.65
N GLN A 129 -12.90 -28.65 20.77
CA GLN A 129 -12.71 -27.68 21.84
C GLN A 129 -12.68 -26.26 21.27
N PRO A 130 -12.95 -25.22 22.07
CA PRO A 130 -12.80 -23.82 21.64
C PRO A 130 -11.45 -23.51 21.00
N ALA A 131 -10.37 -24.13 21.49
CA ALA A 131 -9.01 -24.01 20.95
C ALA A 131 -8.85 -24.52 19.51
N ASN A 132 -9.80 -25.33 19.01
CA ASN A 132 -9.82 -25.75 17.62
C ASN A 132 -10.47 -24.71 16.69
N VAL A 133 -11.04 -23.63 17.23
CA VAL A 133 -11.86 -22.68 16.47
C VAL A 133 -11.24 -21.28 16.46
N VAL A 134 -11.21 -20.68 15.27
CA VAL A 134 -10.89 -19.28 15.06
C VAL A 134 -12.15 -18.56 14.61
N LEU A 135 -12.55 -17.51 15.31
CA LEU A 135 -13.68 -16.67 14.94
C LEU A 135 -13.16 -15.49 14.10
N GLU A 136 -13.62 -15.40 12.85
CA GLU A 136 -13.28 -14.32 11.92
C GLU A 136 -14.31 -13.21 12.05
N ILE A 137 -13.84 -12.04 12.49
CA ILE A 137 -14.66 -10.86 12.70
C ILE A 137 -14.46 -9.91 11.52
N SER A 138 -15.52 -9.67 10.74
CA SER A 138 -15.46 -8.77 9.59
C SER A 138 -15.48 -7.29 10.02
N GLU A 139 -14.54 -6.51 9.47
CA GLU A 139 -14.45 -5.04 9.63
C GLU A 139 -15.61 -4.27 8.97
N ARG A 140 -16.32 -4.90 8.02
CA ARG A 140 -17.33 -4.24 7.18
C ARG A 140 -18.59 -3.85 7.95
N PHE A 141 -18.84 -4.45 9.11
CA PHE A 141 -20.02 -4.19 9.92
C PHE A 141 -19.70 -3.24 11.09
N PRO A 142 -20.52 -2.19 11.31
CA PRO A 142 -20.30 -1.27 12.42
C PRO A 142 -20.53 -1.95 13.76
N ILE A 143 -19.73 -1.59 14.77
CA ILE A 143 -19.89 -2.09 16.14
C ILE A 143 -20.50 -0.99 16.99
N ASP A 144 -21.81 -1.08 17.24
CA ASP A 144 -22.55 -0.03 17.96
C ASP A 144 -22.13 0.10 19.44
N ASN A 145 -21.77 -1.03 20.09
CA ASN A 145 -21.31 -1.04 21.48
C ASN A 145 -19.94 -1.72 21.62
N THR A 146 -18.89 -0.97 21.30
CA THR A 146 -17.50 -1.46 21.34
C THR A 146 -17.08 -2.01 22.70
N ALA A 147 -17.50 -1.38 23.81
CA ALA A 147 -17.11 -1.83 25.15
C ALA A 147 -17.69 -3.21 25.50
N GLN A 148 -18.97 -3.44 25.18
CA GLN A 148 -19.60 -4.74 25.38
C GLN A 148 -18.99 -5.81 24.46
N PHE A 149 -18.71 -5.44 23.20
CA PHE A 149 -18.07 -6.34 22.24
C PHE A 149 -16.67 -6.78 22.66
N LEU A 150 -15.84 -5.85 23.14
CA LEU A 150 -14.51 -6.17 23.66
C LEU A 150 -14.56 -7.07 24.89
N THR A 151 -15.52 -6.83 25.78
CA THR A 151 -15.75 -7.69 26.95
C THR A 151 -16.10 -9.12 26.53
N LEU A 152 -16.96 -9.25 25.52
CA LEU A 152 -17.37 -10.54 24.97
C LEU A 152 -16.21 -11.28 24.31
N LEU A 153 -15.41 -10.59 23.49
CA LEU A 153 -14.21 -11.16 22.89
C LEU A 153 -13.17 -11.59 23.94
N GLY A 154 -13.03 -10.83 25.03
CA GLY A 154 -12.20 -11.22 26.17
C GLY A 154 -12.64 -12.56 26.76
N HIS A 155 -13.94 -12.72 27.02
CA HIS A 155 -14.50 -13.97 27.54
C HIS A 155 -14.33 -15.15 26.56
N LEU A 156 -14.52 -14.93 25.26
CA LEU A 156 -14.30 -15.97 24.24
C LEU A 156 -12.83 -16.43 24.21
N LYS A 157 -11.89 -15.50 24.34
CA LYS A 157 -10.46 -15.84 24.44
C LYS A 157 -10.14 -16.62 25.71
N GLU A 158 -10.74 -16.27 26.84
CA GLU A 158 -10.59 -17.02 28.11
C GLU A 158 -11.13 -18.45 27.99
N LEU A 159 -12.20 -18.67 27.21
CA LEU A 159 -12.70 -20.01 26.89
C LEU A 159 -11.80 -20.80 25.93
N GLY A 160 -10.86 -20.13 25.26
CA GLY A 160 -9.85 -20.72 24.39
C GLY A 160 -10.05 -20.46 22.89
N TYR A 161 -11.06 -19.67 22.48
CA TYR A 161 -11.23 -19.31 21.07
C TYR A 161 -10.09 -18.41 20.59
N SER A 162 -9.61 -18.70 19.38
CA SER A 162 -8.76 -17.76 18.64
C SER A 162 -9.64 -16.74 17.91
N ILE A 163 -9.10 -15.55 17.67
CA ILE A 163 -9.83 -14.44 17.03
C ILE A 163 -9.00 -13.98 15.85
N ALA A 164 -9.64 -13.89 14.68
CA ALA A 164 -9.10 -13.29 13.48
C ALA A 164 -9.89 -12.03 13.12
N ILE A 165 -9.23 -11.04 12.53
CA ILE A 165 -9.91 -9.91 11.89
C ILE A 165 -9.83 -10.10 10.37
N ASP A 166 -10.97 -9.93 9.71
CA ASP A 166 -11.15 -10.14 8.29
C ASP A 166 -11.37 -8.82 7.52
N ASP A 167 -11.01 -8.83 6.23
CA ASP A 167 -11.17 -7.72 5.28
C ASP A 167 -10.50 -6.39 5.68
N LEU A 168 -9.22 -6.43 6.11
CA LEU A 168 -8.47 -5.22 6.48
C LEU A 168 -8.56 -4.14 5.39
N GLY A 169 -8.96 -2.92 5.78
CA GLY A 169 -8.90 -1.73 4.93
C GLY A 169 -10.18 -1.42 4.16
N SER A 170 -11.27 -2.13 4.47
CA SER A 170 -12.59 -1.95 3.84
C SER A 170 -13.59 -1.10 4.65
N GLY A 171 -13.25 -0.68 5.88
CA GLY A 171 -14.20 -0.06 6.83
C GLY A 171 -13.64 1.02 7.80
N TYR A 172 -14.47 1.41 8.77
CA TYR A 172 -14.48 2.75 9.39
C TYR A 172 -13.55 2.98 10.61
N SER A 173 -12.86 1.98 11.18
CA SER A 173 -12.09 2.17 12.43
C SER A 173 -11.00 1.10 12.72
N GLY A 174 -10.51 0.37 11.70
CA GLY A 174 -9.70 -0.84 11.84
C GLY A 174 -8.60 -0.75 12.92
N LEU A 175 -7.59 0.10 12.73
CA LEU A 175 -6.39 0.12 13.60
C LEU A 175 -6.65 0.37 15.09
N LYS A 176 -7.66 1.20 15.44
CA LYS A 176 -8.01 1.44 16.85
C LYS A 176 -8.61 0.19 17.48
N LEU A 177 -9.60 -0.39 16.79
CA LEU A 177 -10.26 -1.60 17.23
C LEU A 177 -9.26 -2.76 17.35
N TRP A 178 -8.27 -2.83 16.48
CA TRP A 178 -7.24 -3.87 16.49
C TRP A 178 -6.35 -3.81 17.71
N SER A 179 -5.92 -2.61 18.10
CA SER A 179 -5.12 -2.39 19.31
C SER A 179 -5.86 -2.84 20.57
N GLU A 180 -7.19 -2.68 20.59
CA GLU A 180 -8.06 -3.07 21.70
C GLU A 180 -8.41 -4.57 21.67
N ILE A 181 -8.72 -5.13 20.50
CA ILE A 181 -9.03 -6.56 20.33
C ILE A 181 -7.80 -7.44 20.55
N ARG A 182 -6.62 -7.02 20.09
CA ARG A 182 -5.38 -7.83 20.04
C ARG A 182 -5.62 -9.22 19.43
N PRO A 183 -5.98 -9.31 18.14
CA PRO A 183 -6.34 -10.58 17.53
C PRO A 183 -5.14 -11.53 17.41
N HIS A 184 -5.42 -12.83 17.30
CA HIS A 184 -4.39 -13.84 17.05
C HIS A 184 -3.97 -13.82 15.58
N TYR A 185 -4.92 -13.56 14.68
CA TYR A 185 -4.70 -13.50 13.24
C TYR A 185 -5.28 -12.22 12.63
N VAL A 186 -4.65 -11.74 11.57
CA VAL A 186 -5.18 -10.71 10.68
C VAL A 186 -5.14 -11.24 9.26
N LYS A 187 -6.28 -11.21 8.56
CA LYS A 187 -6.39 -11.58 7.16
C LYS A 187 -6.24 -10.32 6.29
N ILE A 188 -5.32 -10.39 5.33
CA ILE A 188 -5.13 -9.36 4.31
C ILE A 188 -5.97 -9.74 3.11
N ASP A 189 -6.97 -8.92 2.80
CA ASP A 189 -7.92 -9.13 1.72
C ASP A 189 -7.21 -9.34 0.36
N ARG A 190 -7.86 -10.16 -0.47
CA ARG A 190 -7.42 -10.48 -1.84
C ARG A 190 -7.06 -9.24 -2.65
N HIS A 191 -7.74 -8.10 -2.46
CA HIS A 191 -7.42 -6.86 -3.18
C HIS A 191 -5.95 -6.47 -3.07
N PHE A 192 -5.33 -6.67 -1.89
CA PHE A 192 -3.94 -6.31 -1.64
C PHE A 192 -2.93 -7.40 -2.06
N ILE A 193 -3.38 -8.64 -2.20
CA ILE A 193 -2.51 -9.76 -2.61
C ILE A 193 -2.53 -9.99 -4.11
N ASP A 194 -3.66 -9.75 -4.79
CA ASP A 194 -3.79 -9.88 -6.24
C ASP A 194 -2.73 -9.04 -6.96
N ARG A 195 -1.85 -9.71 -7.72
CA ARG A 195 -0.72 -9.11 -8.45
C ARG A 195 0.20 -8.24 -7.58
N ILE A 196 0.31 -8.56 -6.29
CA ILE A 196 1.19 -7.84 -5.37
C ILE A 196 2.65 -7.86 -5.85
N ASP A 197 3.08 -8.90 -6.54
CA ASP A 197 4.42 -9.02 -7.17
C ASP A 197 4.69 -7.98 -8.25
N GLN A 198 3.66 -7.33 -8.77
CA GLN A 198 3.73 -6.33 -9.85
C GLN A 198 3.31 -4.93 -9.38
N ASP A 199 2.82 -4.80 -8.15
CA ASP A 199 2.26 -3.56 -7.62
C ASP A 199 3.04 -3.08 -6.38
N PRO A 200 3.96 -2.10 -6.52
CA PRO A 200 4.78 -1.61 -5.42
C PRO A 200 3.96 -0.90 -4.32
N VAL A 201 2.75 -0.38 -4.64
CA VAL A 201 1.88 0.24 -3.64
C VAL A 201 1.31 -0.83 -2.72
N LYS A 202 0.81 -1.93 -3.30
CA LYS A 202 0.35 -3.08 -2.51
C LYS A 202 1.49 -3.69 -1.68
N GLN A 203 2.69 -3.78 -2.24
CA GLN A 203 3.88 -4.24 -1.50
C GLN A 203 4.17 -3.38 -0.28
N ALA A 204 4.20 -2.05 -0.42
CA ALA A 204 4.46 -1.13 0.67
C ALA A 204 3.35 -1.18 1.74
N PHE A 205 2.09 -1.28 1.33
CA PHE A 205 0.95 -1.44 2.24
C PHE A 205 1.07 -2.72 3.05
N VAL A 206 1.21 -3.87 2.38
CA VAL A 206 1.31 -5.18 3.03
C VAL A 206 2.54 -5.24 3.94
N THR A 207 3.68 -4.68 3.53
CA THR A 207 4.87 -4.57 4.40
C THR A 207 4.57 -3.82 5.70
N SER A 208 3.84 -2.70 5.60
CA SER A 208 3.47 -1.88 6.76
C SER A 208 2.52 -2.64 7.71
N VAL A 209 1.59 -3.42 7.15
CA VAL A 209 0.67 -4.28 7.91
C VAL A 209 1.44 -5.39 8.62
N VAL A 210 2.37 -6.06 7.94
CA VAL A 210 3.21 -7.10 8.55
C VAL A 210 4.01 -6.54 9.74
N GLN A 211 4.66 -5.39 9.57
CA GLN A 211 5.41 -4.75 10.65
C GLN A 211 4.53 -4.40 11.86
N LEU A 212 3.30 -3.93 11.62
CA LEU A 212 2.35 -3.67 12.69
C LEU A 212 1.94 -4.96 13.42
N CYS A 213 1.62 -6.02 12.66
CA CYS A 213 1.25 -7.31 13.21
C CYS A 213 2.38 -7.95 14.03
N GLU A 214 3.64 -7.84 13.58
CA GLU A 214 4.82 -8.26 14.35
C GLU A 214 4.91 -7.54 15.71
N GLN A 215 4.69 -6.22 15.74
CA GLN A 215 4.70 -5.45 16.99
C GLN A 215 3.55 -5.82 17.94
N LEU A 216 2.40 -6.19 17.38
CA LEU A 216 1.22 -6.60 18.13
C LEU A 216 1.21 -8.10 18.49
N GLN A 217 2.25 -8.86 18.10
CA GLN A 217 2.34 -10.31 18.26
C GLN A 217 1.15 -11.04 17.61
N CYS A 218 0.76 -10.58 16.42
CA CYS A 218 -0.35 -11.08 15.63
C CYS A 218 0.18 -11.74 14.35
N GLU A 219 -0.36 -12.90 13.97
CA GLU A 219 0.03 -13.59 12.75
C GLU A 219 -0.77 -13.09 11.53
N VAL A 220 -0.10 -12.96 10.39
CA VAL A 220 -0.72 -12.46 9.15
C VAL A 220 -1.10 -13.61 8.23
N ILE A 221 -2.32 -13.58 7.71
CA ILE A 221 -2.84 -14.50 6.69
C ILE A 221 -3.02 -13.71 5.38
N ALA A 222 -2.29 -14.08 4.33
CA ALA A 222 -2.49 -13.50 3.00
C ALA A 222 -3.59 -14.25 2.22
N GLU A 223 -4.64 -13.56 1.81
CA GLU A 223 -5.75 -14.16 1.05
C GLU A 223 -5.65 -13.95 -0.45
N GLY A 224 -6.22 -14.86 -1.22
CA GLY A 224 -6.32 -14.70 -2.67
C GLY A 224 -5.01 -14.93 -3.42
N ILE A 225 -4.11 -15.77 -2.88
CA ILE A 225 -2.88 -16.17 -3.57
C ILE A 225 -3.23 -17.06 -4.77
N GLU A 226 -2.99 -16.57 -5.99
CA GLU A 226 -3.31 -17.25 -7.24
C GLU A 226 -2.07 -17.58 -8.07
N THR A 227 -0.97 -16.87 -7.88
CA THR A 227 0.27 -17.05 -8.66
C THR A 227 1.50 -17.33 -7.79
N VAL A 228 2.49 -18.01 -8.38
CA VAL A 228 3.77 -18.30 -7.72
C VAL A 228 4.55 -17.00 -7.42
N GLY A 229 4.38 -15.97 -8.25
CA GLY A 229 4.97 -14.64 -8.03
C GLY A 229 4.48 -14.00 -6.73
N GLU A 230 3.16 -13.96 -6.54
CA GLU A 230 2.53 -13.47 -5.31
C GLU A 230 3.01 -14.26 -4.09
N LEU A 231 3.00 -15.59 -4.18
CA LEU A 231 3.48 -16.48 -3.11
C LEU A 231 4.93 -16.22 -2.71
N ASN A 232 5.82 -16.02 -3.69
CA ASN A 232 7.23 -15.76 -3.41
C ASN A 232 7.43 -14.42 -2.73
N LEU A 233 6.70 -13.39 -3.18
CA LEU A 233 6.79 -12.07 -2.59
C LEU A 233 6.26 -12.07 -1.15
N ILE A 234 5.06 -12.60 -0.87
CA ILE A 234 4.52 -12.61 0.50
C ILE A 234 5.45 -13.34 1.48
N ARG A 235 6.12 -14.41 1.04
CA ARG A 235 7.14 -15.11 1.85
C ARG A 235 8.34 -14.23 2.15
N SER A 236 8.80 -13.45 1.17
CA SER A 236 9.90 -12.49 1.35
C SER A 236 9.54 -11.34 2.29
N LEU A 237 8.24 -11.01 2.38
CA LEU A 237 7.72 -10.01 3.31
C LEU A 237 7.52 -10.54 4.74
N GLY A 238 7.87 -11.81 5.01
CA GLY A 238 7.70 -12.41 6.34
C GLY A 238 6.31 -13.01 6.59
N ILE A 239 5.43 -13.05 5.59
CA ILE A 239 4.12 -13.70 5.73
C ILE A 239 4.28 -15.21 5.57
N HIS A 240 3.77 -15.95 6.56
CA HIS A 240 3.98 -17.39 6.68
C HIS A 240 2.70 -18.20 6.64
N ILE A 241 1.54 -17.55 6.62
CA ILE A 241 0.24 -18.20 6.51
C ILE A 241 -0.45 -17.64 5.28
N GLY A 242 -1.02 -18.50 4.45
CA GLY A 242 -1.65 -18.09 3.20
C GLY A 242 -2.86 -18.92 2.83
N GLN A 243 -3.77 -18.29 2.08
CA GLN A 243 -4.96 -18.89 1.50
C GLN A 243 -5.15 -18.39 0.07
N GLY A 244 -5.57 -19.27 -0.83
CA GLY A 244 -5.80 -18.90 -2.23
C GLY A 244 -5.88 -20.10 -3.15
N TYR A 245 -6.29 -19.87 -4.40
CA TYR A 245 -6.50 -20.97 -5.35
C TYR A 245 -5.23 -21.70 -5.75
N LEU A 246 -4.06 -21.07 -5.58
CA LEU A 246 -2.78 -21.75 -5.73
C LEU A 246 -2.54 -22.81 -4.63
N LEU A 247 -3.09 -22.59 -3.44
CA LEU A 247 -2.94 -23.45 -2.26
C LEU A 247 -4.11 -24.43 -2.10
N GLY A 248 -5.28 -24.09 -2.64
CA GLY A 248 -6.46 -24.96 -2.68
C GLY A 248 -7.74 -24.16 -2.90
N LYS A 249 -8.64 -24.69 -3.71
CA LYS A 249 -9.98 -24.12 -3.92
C LYS A 249 -10.93 -24.59 -2.82
N PRO A 250 -12.02 -23.86 -2.53
CA PRO A 250 -13.10 -24.34 -1.69
C PRO A 250 -13.66 -25.66 -2.21
N GLN A 251 -13.71 -26.68 -1.36
CA GLN A 251 -14.16 -28.03 -1.71
C GLN A 251 -14.71 -28.75 -0.48
N SER A 252 -15.51 -29.80 -0.67
CA SER A 252 -16.10 -30.53 0.45
C SER A 252 -15.06 -31.28 1.28
N GLN A 253 -14.06 -31.89 0.64
CA GLN A 253 -13.02 -32.63 1.36
C GLN A 253 -11.82 -31.74 1.69
N PRO A 254 -11.32 -31.74 2.94
CA PRO A 254 -10.13 -30.98 3.31
C PRO A 254 -8.92 -31.45 2.49
N ALA A 255 -8.40 -30.58 1.62
CA ALA A 255 -7.19 -30.85 0.85
C ALA A 255 -6.49 -29.54 0.49
N PHE A 256 -5.16 -29.59 0.46
CA PHE A 256 -4.29 -28.47 0.09
C PHE A 256 -3.20 -28.92 -0.89
N LEU A 257 -2.69 -27.96 -1.65
CA LEU A 257 -1.58 -28.14 -2.58
C LEU A 257 -0.31 -27.59 -1.93
N THR A 258 0.80 -28.32 -2.04
CA THR A 258 2.10 -27.84 -1.59
C THR A 258 2.84 -27.21 -2.78
N PRO A 259 3.04 -25.88 -2.82
CA PRO A 259 3.84 -25.26 -3.86
C PRO A 259 5.32 -25.66 -3.72
N GLU A 260 5.99 -25.92 -4.86
CA GLU A 260 7.43 -26.25 -4.90
C GLU A 260 8.27 -25.11 -4.28
N ARG A 261 9.31 -25.46 -3.52
CA ARG A 261 10.26 -24.48 -2.97
C ARG A 261 11.13 -23.92 -4.09
N THR A 262 10.82 -22.73 -4.60
CA THR A 262 11.78 -21.92 -5.34
C THR A 262 12.72 -21.19 -4.37
N PRO A 263 14.04 -21.15 -4.62
CA PRO A 263 14.97 -20.35 -3.82
C PRO A 263 14.57 -18.87 -3.86
N ALA A 264 14.60 -18.21 -2.71
CA ALA A 264 14.25 -16.79 -2.59
C ALA A 264 15.17 -15.94 -3.49
N PRO A 265 14.64 -14.99 -4.27
CA PRO A 265 15.47 -14.04 -4.98
C PRO A 265 16.21 -13.14 -3.98
N PRO A 266 17.40 -12.60 -4.33
CA PRO A 266 18.14 -11.70 -3.46
C PRO A 266 17.31 -10.42 -3.21
N PRO A 267 17.45 -9.80 -2.03
CA PRO A 267 16.72 -8.58 -1.69
C PRO A 267 17.23 -7.47 -2.61
N ASN A 268 16.42 -7.04 -3.59
CA ASN A 268 16.81 -5.96 -4.49
C ASN A 268 15.74 -4.87 -4.60
N SER A 269 16.15 -3.68 -4.18
CA SER A 269 15.86 -2.39 -4.82
C SER A 269 14.47 -1.76 -4.63
N TYR A 270 14.01 -1.65 -3.38
CA TYR A 270 12.92 -0.75 -3.00
C TYR A 270 13.44 0.63 -2.58
N GLY A 271 14.16 1.32 -3.48
CA GLY A 271 14.88 2.56 -3.17
C GLY A 271 14.64 3.66 -4.18
N LYS A 272 13.49 4.33 -4.14
CA LYS A 272 13.34 5.69 -4.70
C LYS A 272 12.57 6.60 -3.74
N GLY A 273 13.29 7.17 -2.79
CA GLY A 273 12.78 8.08 -1.76
C GLY A 273 13.66 8.17 -0.51
N LEU A 274 14.64 7.28 -0.39
CA LEU A 274 15.56 7.19 0.74
C LEU A 274 16.90 7.91 0.51
N GLU A 275 17.00 8.71 -0.56
CA GLU A 275 18.23 9.42 -0.96
C GLU A 275 18.58 10.62 -0.06
N GLN A 276 17.70 11.00 0.88
CA GLN A 276 17.97 12.14 1.76
C GLN A 276 19.04 11.80 2.82
N PRO A 277 19.89 12.77 3.23
CA PRO A 277 20.91 12.55 4.27
C PRO A 277 20.29 12.36 5.66
N ILE A 278 20.89 11.47 6.47
CA ILE A 278 20.48 11.22 7.86
C ILE A 278 20.67 12.43 8.77
N GLY A 279 21.55 13.37 8.40
CA GLY A 279 21.71 14.64 9.10
C GLY A 279 20.41 15.42 9.27
N ASN A 280 19.43 15.27 8.37
CA ASN A 280 18.13 15.95 8.45
C ASN A 280 17.25 15.45 9.61
N LEU A 281 17.51 14.25 10.12
CA LEU A 281 16.78 13.63 11.24
C LEU A 281 17.46 13.86 12.60
N CYS A 282 18.60 14.55 12.59
CA CYS A 282 19.48 14.66 13.74
C CYS A 282 18.86 15.51 14.85
N GLN A 283 18.75 14.93 16.05
CA GLN A 283 18.35 15.63 17.27
C GLN A 283 19.59 16.01 18.07
N ASN A 284 19.65 17.28 18.50
CA ASN A 284 20.76 17.74 19.32
C ASN A 284 20.58 17.29 20.78
N VAL A 285 21.19 16.16 21.12
CA VAL A 285 21.26 15.66 22.49
C VAL A 285 22.58 16.09 23.11
N ARG A 286 22.53 16.58 24.35
CA ARG A 286 23.72 16.97 25.11
C ARG A 286 24.61 15.73 25.32
N ALA A 287 25.82 15.78 24.79
CA ALA A 287 26.83 14.76 25.03
C ALA A 287 27.58 15.01 26.35
N ILE A 288 28.17 13.95 26.91
CA ILE A 288 28.96 13.99 28.15
C ILE A 288 30.41 13.62 27.89
N ASP A 289 31.31 14.08 28.75
CA ASP A 289 32.73 13.72 28.69
C ASP A 289 32.96 12.29 29.19
N ALA A 290 33.86 11.55 28.54
CA ALA A 290 34.22 10.17 28.89
C ALA A 290 34.74 10.01 30.33
N GLN A 291 35.27 11.06 30.94
CA GLN A 291 35.77 11.09 32.32
C GLN A 291 34.71 11.57 33.32
N LEU A 292 33.49 11.89 32.88
CA LEU A 292 32.43 12.35 33.77
C LEU A 292 32.07 11.26 34.80
N PRO A 293 32.09 11.55 36.12
CA PRO A 293 31.73 10.57 37.14
C PRO A 293 30.25 10.16 37.07
N MET A 294 29.96 8.87 37.27
CA MET A 294 28.61 8.32 37.17
C MET A 294 27.61 8.95 38.15
N ARG A 295 28.07 9.49 39.29
CA ARG A 295 27.21 10.29 40.18
C ARG A 295 26.58 11.50 39.48
N GLN A 296 27.34 12.18 38.62
CA GLN A 296 26.86 13.35 37.88
C GLN A 296 25.99 12.92 36.68
N VAL A 297 26.28 11.76 36.08
CA VAL A 297 25.45 11.15 35.03
C VAL A 297 24.07 10.76 35.58
N ASP A 298 24.00 10.16 36.77
CA ASP A 298 22.74 9.86 37.48
C ASP A 298 21.93 11.14 37.77
N GLU A 299 22.60 12.21 38.20
CA GLU A 299 21.95 13.52 38.40
C GLU A 299 21.37 14.10 37.11
N LEU A 300 22.09 13.98 35.99
CA LEU A 300 21.60 14.39 34.67
C LEU A 300 20.34 13.61 34.25
N PHE A 301 20.31 12.28 34.41
CA PHE A 301 19.11 11.50 34.07
C PHE A 301 17.92 11.77 35.00
N ARG A 302 18.16 12.10 36.28
CA ARG A 302 17.08 12.46 37.21
C ARG A 302 16.48 13.83 36.92
N THR A 303 17.33 14.80 36.62
CA THR A 303 16.90 16.19 36.31
C THR A 303 16.28 16.30 34.93
N ARG A 304 16.55 15.33 34.04
CA ARG A 304 16.01 15.25 32.68
C ARG A 304 15.42 13.87 32.38
N PRO A 305 14.16 13.62 32.79
CA PRO A 305 13.46 12.34 32.56
C PRO A 305 13.34 11.96 31.08
N GLU A 306 13.34 12.93 30.17
CA GLU A 306 13.25 12.77 28.71
C GLU A 306 14.49 12.12 28.09
N LEU A 307 15.64 12.18 28.78
CA LEU A 307 16.88 11.58 28.30
C LEU A 307 16.87 10.07 28.57
N MET A 308 16.89 9.29 27.49
CA MET A 308 16.96 7.83 27.53
C MET A 308 18.40 7.30 27.38
N SER A 309 19.26 8.09 26.76
CA SER A 309 20.69 7.81 26.61
C SER A 309 21.50 9.10 26.41
N LEU A 310 22.80 9.00 26.65
CA LEU A 310 23.76 10.09 26.56
C LEU A 310 24.96 9.67 25.70
N PRO A 311 25.26 10.38 24.61
CA PRO A 311 26.48 10.19 23.85
C PRO A 311 27.70 10.56 24.69
N VAL A 312 28.73 9.73 24.65
CA VAL A 312 29.97 9.92 25.40
C VAL A 312 31.06 10.34 24.44
N LEU A 313 31.69 11.49 24.71
CA LEU A 313 32.75 12.04 23.88
C LEU A 313 34.11 11.94 24.56
N ALA A 314 35.16 11.73 23.76
CA ALA A 314 36.54 12.02 24.12
C ALA A 314 37.11 12.96 23.07
N GLN A 315 37.62 14.13 23.49
CA GLN A 315 38.16 15.13 22.57
C GLN A 315 37.19 15.49 21.42
N GLN A 316 35.91 15.71 21.76
CA GLN A 316 34.79 15.99 20.83
C GLN A 316 34.39 14.88 19.85
N ARG A 317 35.04 13.71 19.91
CA ARG A 317 34.65 12.54 19.11
C ARG A 317 33.81 11.57 19.92
N PRO A 318 32.72 11.02 19.35
CA PRO A 318 31.92 10.02 20.04
C PRO A 318 32.71 8.72 20.20
N VAL A 319 32.80 8.24 21.44
CA VAL A 319 33.51 7.01 21.82
C VAL A 319 32.60 5.97 22.46
N GLY A 320 31.35 6.33 22.76
CA GLY A 320 30.37 5.41 23.31
C GLY A 320 29.00 6.03 23.49
N LEU A 321 28.05 5.19 23.90
CA LEU A 321 26.69 5.60 24.26
C LEU A 321 26.37 5.05 25.65
N LEU A 322 25.82 5.87 26.53
CA LEU A 322 25.44 5.46 27.88
C LEU A 322 23.92 5.48 28.03
N GLU A 323 23.33 4.31 28.22
CA GLU A 323 21.88 4.15 28.39
C GLU A 323 21.45 4.34 29.84
N ARG A 324 20.30 5.00 30.02
CA ARG A 324 19.66 5.16 31.33
C ARG A 324 19.37 3.83 32.01
N ARG A 325 18.86 2.85 31.24
CA ARG A 325 18.50 1.52 31.75
C ARG A 325 19.71 0.81 32.38
N ARG A 326 20.84 0.77 31.68
CA ARG A 326 22.09 0.17 32.18
C ARG A 326 22.58 0.81 33.46
N LEU A 327 22.45 2.14 33.58
CA LEU A 327 22.78 2.84 34.82
C LEU A 327 21.87 2.44 35.98
N LEU A 328 20.55 2.40 35.74
CA LEU A 328 19.57 2.02 36.75
C LEU A 328 19.78 0.57 37.21
N GLU A 329 20.02 -0.35 36.29
CA GLU A 329 20.35 -1.76 36.58
C GLU A 329 21.61 -1.85 37.45
N ALA A 330 22.68 -1.13 37.08
CA ALA A 330 23.93 -1.14 37.84
C ALA A 330 23.78 -0.56 39.26
N PHE A 331 22.96 0.48 39.43
CA PHE A 331 22.75 1.12 40.74
C PHE A 331 21.73 0.39 41.62
N ALA A 332 20.85 -0.41 41.02
CA ALA A 332 19.87 -1.23 41.74
C ALA A 332 20.49 -2.48 42.41
N LEU A 333 21.70 -2.89 42.01
CA LEU A 333 22.41 -4.00 42.65
C LEU A 333 22.74 -3.69 44.12
N PRO A 334 22.79 -4.71 45.02
CA PRO A 334 23.27 -4.53 46.39
C PRO A 334 24.66 -3.87 46.41
N TYR A 335 24.79 -2.76 47.13
CA TYR A 335 25.99 -1.90 47.16
C TYR A 335 26.43 -1.30 45.79
N GLY A 336 25.65 -1.48 44.73
CA GLY A 336 26.00 -1.05 43.37
C GLY A 336 26.27 0.45 43.26
N ARG A 337 25.45 1.28 43.91
CA ARG A 337 25.67 2.73 43.92
C ARG A 337 27.04 3.12 44.51
N ALA A 338 27.40 2.56 45.66
CA ALA A 338 28.69 2.84 46.31
C ALA A 338 29.89 2.36 45.48
N LEU A 339 29.72 1.27 44.72
CA LEU A 339 30.75 0.70 43.85
C LEU A 339 30.96 1.47 42.55
N PHE A 340 29.90 2.11 42.04
CA PHE A 340 29.87 2.62 40.67
C PHE A 340 29.74 4.13 40.56
N GLU A 341 29.27 4.85 41.57
CA GLU A 341 29.08 6.31 41.51
C GLU A 341 30.37 7.11 41.24
N ARG A 342 31.53 6.57 41.65
CA ARG A 342 32.86 7.19 41.45
C ARG A 342 33.53 6.78 40.16
N LYS A 343 33.01 5.76 39.46
CA LYS A 343 33.54 5.36 38.15
C LYS A 343 33.14 6.40 37.09
N THR A 344 33.82 6.38 35.96
CA THR A 344 33.61 7.32 34.85
C THR A 344 32.64 6.77 33.82
N ALA A 345 32.05 7.64 33.00
CA ALA A 345 31.16 7.28 31.90
C ALA A 345 31.80 6.26 30.93
N SER A 346 33.09 6.41 30.64
CA SER A 346 33.87 5.47 29.81
C SER A 346 33.89 4.03 30.33
N HIS A 347 33.75 3.82 31.64
CA HIS A 347 33.71 2.49 32.22
C HIS A 347 32.35 1.78 32.04
N PHE A 348 31.29 2.54 31.76
CA PHE A 348 29.91 2.06 31.72
C PHE A 348 29.24 2.15 30.35
N MET A 349 29.78 2.99 29.46
CA MET A 349 29.24 3.18 28.12
C MET A 349 29.33 1.89 27.29
N GLN A 350 28.40 1.74 26.36
CA GLN A 350 28.54 0.81 25.24
C GLN A 350 29.72 1.26 24.36
N GLN A 351 30.65 0.33 24.10
CA GLN A 351 31.88 0.62 23.36
C GLN A 351 31.70 0.60 21.83
N ASN A 352 30.68 -0.10 21.34
CA ASN A 352 30.35 -0.18 19.91
C ASN A 352 28.97 0.43 19.62
N PRO A 353 28.79 1.75 19.75
CA PRO A 353 27.58 2.40 19.24
C PRO A 353 27.62 2.49 17.71
N LEU A 354 26.45 2.48 17.07
CA LEU A 354 26.37 2.79 15.64
C LEU A 354 26.64 4.28 15.43
N ILE A 355 27.76 4.58 14.76
CA ILE A 355 28.17 5.94 14.40
C ILE A 355 28.13 6.06 12.88
N VAL A 356 27.43 7.08 12.38
CA VAL A 356 27.28 7.35 10.94
C VAL A 356 27.63 8.80 10.63
N ASP A 357 28.01 9.07 9.38
CA ASP A 357 28.22 10.44 8.91
C ASP A 357 26.87 11.07 8.48
N ALA A 358 26.70 12.37 8.74
CA ALA A 358 25.48 13.11 8.46
C ALA A 358 25.10 13.11 6.97
N SER A 359 26.08 12.93 6.08
CA SER A 359 25.87 12.84 4.63
C SER A 359 25.35 11.48 4.16
N MET A 360 25.39 10.44 5.00
CA MET A 360 24.90 9.11 4.63
C MET A 360 23.39 9.14 4.38
N THR A 361 22.95 8.45 3.33
CA THR A 361 21.52 8.37 2.99
C THR A 361 20.76 7.50 3.99
N LEU A 362 19.46 7.77 4.15
CA LEU A 362 18.60 6.93 5.00
C LEU A 362 18.61 5.47 4.56
N GLU A 363 18.71 5.21 3.24
CA GLU A 363 18.81 3.84 2.70
C GLU A 363 20.05 3.12 3.19
N THR A 364 21.21 3.79 3.12
CA THR A 364 22.48 3.20 3.54
C THR A 364 22.47 2.93 5.04
N VAL A 365 21.94 3.85 5.84
CA VAL A 365 21.85 3.66 7.29
C VAL A 365 20.84 2.57 7.65
N SER A 366 19.68 2.53 6.99
CA SER A 366 18.71 1.45 7.16
C SER A 366 19.33 0.09 6.87
N LYS A 367 20.10 -0.01 5.79
CA LYS A 367 20.78 -1.25 5.39
C LYS A 367 21.79 -1.72 6.44
N ILE A 368 22.57 -0.80 7.01
CA ILE A 368 23.51 -1.12 8.09
C ILE A 368 22.79 -1.69 9.31
N ILE A 369 21.60 -1.19 9.63
CA ILE A 369 20.81 -1.66 10.76
C ILE A 369 20.18 -3.04 10.46
N THR A 370 19.71 -3.26 9.24
CA THR A 370 19.04 -4.52 8.86
C THR A 370 20.01 -5.66 8.52
N ASP A 371 21.22 -5.35 8.07
CA ASP A 371 22.25 -6.36 7.74
C ASP A 371 22.99 -6.88 8.99
N ASP A 372 22.87 -6.21 10.14
CA ASP A 372 23.46 -6.63 11.42
C ASP A 372 22.56 -7.69 12.09
N THR A 373 22.67 -8.95 11.62
CA THR A 373 21.83 -10.07 12.05
C THR A 373 22.11 -10.61 13.46
N GLU A 374 23.18 -10.14 14.12
CA GLU A 374 23.64 -10.67 15.42
C GLU A 374 23.31 -9.78 16.64
N HIS A 375 22.87 -8.52 16.44
CA HIS A 375 22.64 -7.57 17.53
C HIS A 375 21.21 -7.00 17.58
N GLU A 376 20.75 -6.64 18.79
CA GLU A 376 19.51 -5.87 18.98
C GLU A 376 19.60 -4.51 18.28
N LEU A 377 18.50 -4.08 17.64
CA LEU A 377 18.37 -2.79 16.96
C LEU A 377 18.85 -1.66 17.89
N PRO A 378 19.89 -0.88 17.53
CA PRO A 378 20.44 0.13 18.42
C PRO A 378 19.36 1.18 18.72
N PRO A 379 19.12 1.58 19.98
CA PRO A 379 18.05 2.52 20.32
C PRO A 379 18.34 3.94 19.80
N GLN A 380 19.61 4.31 19.66
CA GLN A 380 20.05 5.57 19.09
C GLN A 380 21.29 5.38 18.21
N ILE A 381 21.34 6.18 17.15
CA ILE A 381 22.43 6.26 16.18
C ILE A 381 23.14 7.58 16.43
N ILE A 382 24.46 7.55 16.59
CA ILE A 382 25.25 8.78 16.73
C ILE A 382 25.57 9.31 15.34
N VAL A 383 25.23 10.58 15.09
CA VAL A 383 25.52 11.25 13.83
C VAL A 383 26.74 12.15 14.01
N THR A 384 27.68 12.03 13.08
CA THR A 384 28.89 12.84 13.01
C THR A 384 28.98 13.60 11.70
N HIS A 385 29.80 14.65 11.66
CA HIS A 385 30.21 15.28 10.41
C HIS A 385 31.72 15.47 10.48
N ALA A 386 32.46 14.87 9.53
CA ALA A 386 33.92 14.85 9.56
C ALA A 386 34.51 14.30 10.89
N GLY A 387 33.80 13.36 11.53
CA GLY A 387 34.21 12.71 12.78
C GLY A 387 33.94 13.50 14.06
N GLU A 388 33.37 14.71 13.98
CA GLU A 388 32.88 15.48 15.13
C GLU A 388 31.41 15.17 15.41
N TYR A 389 31.04 15.12 16.69
CA TYR A 389 29.66 14.85 17.12
C TYR A 389 28.69 15.96 16.67
N GLN A 390 27.60 15.57 16.01
CA GLN A 390 26.54 16.50 15.58
C GLN A 390 25.23 16.29 16.35
N GLY A 391 24.92 15.05 16.70
CA GLY A 391 23.70 14.71 17.44
C GLY A 391 23.40 13.23 17.38
N VAL A 392 22.14 12.89 17.65
CA VAL A 392 21.66 11.51 17.60
C VAL A 392 20.38 11.41 16.80
N VAL A 393 20.15 10.24 16.21
CA VAL A 393 18.89 9.87 15.57
C VAL A 393 18.33 8.67 16.32
N ASN A 394 17.05 8.72 16.67
CA ASN A 394 16.36 7.56 17.23
C ASN A 394 16.03 6.60 16.08
N SER A 395 16.40 5.32 16.24
CA SER A 395 16.15 4.32 15.20
C SER A 395 14.66 4.15 14.89
N LYS A 396 13.76 4.38 15.87
CA LYS A 396 12.30 4.40 15.63
C LYS A 396 11.86 5.57 14.76
N ASP A 397 12.45 6.76 14.98
CA ASP A 397 12.13 7.95 14.19
C ASP A 397 12.68 7.82 12.77
N LEU A 398 13.86 7.23 12.60
CA LEU A 398 14.42 6.85 11.30
C LEU A 398 13.45 5.94 10.53
N LEU A 399 13.02 4.82 11.15
CA LEU A 399 12.08 3.88 10.54
C LEU A 399 10.73 4.56 10.22
N LYS A 400 10.21 5.37 11.14
CA LYS A 400 8.97 6.14 10.91
C LYS A 400 9.10 7.09 9.72
N HIS A 401 10.21 7.83 9.61
CA HIS A 401 10.45 8.73 8.48
C HIS A 401 10.60 8.00 7.14
N ILE A 402 11.19 6.79 7.16
CA ILE A 402 11.23 5.90 6.00
C ILE A 402 9.81 5.53 5.58
N THR A 403 8.96 5.12 6.52
CA THR A 403 7.56 4.75 6.26
C THR A 403 6.71 5.94 5.78
N ASP A 404 6.79 7.09 6.44
CA ASP A 404 6.01 8.30 6.12
C ASP A 404 6.37 8.86 4.73
N SER A 405 7.66 8.82 4.35
CA SER A 405 8.12 9.27 3.04
C SER A 405 7.61 8.38 1.89
N GLN A 406 7.46 7.08 2.12
CA GLN A 406 6.90 6.15 1.14
C GLN A 406 5.37 6.29 1.02
N LEU A 407 4.69 6.55 2.14
CA LEU A 407 3.23 6.74 2.20
C LEU A 407 2.76 8.02 1.47
N GLN A 408 3.55 9.09 1.54
CA GLN A 408 3.25 10.34 0.79
C GLN A 408 3.35 10.17 -0.73
N LYS A 409 4.30 9.38 -1.24
CA LYS A 409 4.47 9.16 -2.69
C LYS A 409 3.37 8.28 -3.30
N ALA A 410 2.91 7.27 -2.57
CA ALA A 410 1.86 6.37 -3.03
C ALA A 410 0.46 7.02 -3.02
N ARG A 411 0.15 7.87 -2.03
CA ARG A 411 -1.16 8.53 -1.89
C ARG A 411 -1.52 9.44 -3.07
N TYR A 412 -0.51 9.97 -3.76
CA TYR A 412 -0.71 10.98 -4.78
C TYR A 412 -0.29 10.56 -6.19
N ALA A 413 0.03 9.29 -6.42
CA ALA A 413 0.32 8.79 -7.77
C ALA A 413 -0.98 8.55 -8.57
N ASN A 414 -0.92 8.75 -9.88
CA ASN A 414 -2.01 8.41 -10.78
C ASN A 414 -2.16 6.88 -10.87
N PRO A 415 -3.37 6.32 -10.64
CA PRO A 415 -3.56 4.86 -10.54
C PRO A 415 -3.31 4.12 -11.86
N LEU A 416 -3.36 4.81 -13.00
CA LEU A 416 -3.20 4.18 -14.31
C LEU A 416 -1.74 4.10 -14.75
N THR A 417 -0.96 5.17 -14.53
CA THR A 417 0.42 5.30 -15.02
C THR A 417 1.47 5.21 -13.92
N LEU A 418 1.06 5.24 -12.65
CA LEU A 418 1.91 5.32 -11.46
C LEU A 418 2.81 6.57 -11.40
N LEU A 419 2.58 7.54 -12.28
CA LEU A 419 3.26 8.82 -12.25
C LEU A 419 2.72 9.69 -11.11
N PRO A 420 3.55 10.55 -10.50
CA PRO A 420 3.09 11.55 -9.55
C PRO A 420 1.89 12.37 -10.08
N GLY A 421 0.84 12.50 -9.28
CA GLY A 421 -0.36 13.29 -9.58
C GLY A 421 -0.24 14.72 -9.07
N ASN A 422 -1.39 15.37 -8.88
CA ASN A 422 -1.46 16.82 -8.63
C ASN A 422 -0.63 17.30 -7.43
N VAL A 423 -0.72 16.63 -6.28
CA VAL A 423 -0.07 17.14 -5.07
C VAL A 423 1.46 17.15 -5.16
N PRO A 424 2.15 16.06 -5.58
CA PRO A 424 3.59 16.08 -5.83
C PRO A 424 4.02 17.06 -6.92
N VAL A 425 3.21 17.24 -7.97
CA VAL A 425 3.46 18.25 -9.02
C VAL A 425 3.48 19.64 -8.39
N ASP A 426 2.45 19.99 -7.62
CA ASP A 426 2.33 21.29 -6.96
C ASP A 426 3.45 21.52 -5.93
N GLU A 427 3.81 20.50 -5.14
CA GLU A 427 4.91 20.55 -4.18
C GLU A 427 6.26 20.77 -4.86
N HIS A 428 6.50 20.12 -6.00
CA HIS A 428 7.73 20.27 -6.76
C HIS A 428 7.85 21.68 -7.37
N ILE A 429 6.78 22.18 -7.98
CA ILE A 429 6.70 23.57 -8.48
C ILE A 429 6.95 24.56 -7.33
N ALA A 430 6.27 24.39 -6.20
CA ALA A 430 6.43 25.25 -5.04
C ALA A 430 7.85 25.18 -4.45
N SER A 431 8.53 24.04 -4.54
CA SER A 431 9.94 23.89 -4.15
C SER A 431 10.85 24.74 -5.04
N LEU A 432 10.74 24.57 -6.37
CA LEU A 432 11.56 25.29 -7.34
C LEU A 432 11.34 26.82 -7.29
N LEU A 433 10.09 27.26 -7.12
CA LEU A 433 9.76 28.68 -6.95
C LEU A 433 10.33 29.26 -5.65
N ARG A 434 10.40 28.48 -4.57
CA ARG A 434 11.00 28.91 -3.29
C ARG A 434 12.50 29.12 -3.38
N VAL A 435 13.20 28.25 -4.10
CA VAL A 435 14.66 28.35 -4.29
C VAL A 435 15.06 29.24 -5.47
N GLN A 436 14.09 29.87 -6.15
CA GLN A 436 14.29 30.72 -7.34
C GLN A 436 15.04 30.01 -8.48
N GLN A 437 14.81 28.72 -8.63
CA GLN A 437 15.38 27.91 -9.71
C GLN A 437 14.62 28.17 -11.02
N ASN A 438 15.33 28.28 -12.14
CA ASN A 438 14.71 28.40 -13.45
C ASN A 438 14.24 27.03 -13.94
N PHE A 439 13.00 26.95 -14.41
CA PHE A 439 12.43 25.72 -14.98
C PHE A 439 11.43 26.06 -16.08
N SER A 440 11.08 25.07 -16.89
CA SER A 440 9.96 25.15 -17.84
C SER A 440 8.91 24.11 -17.47
N LEU A 441 7.64 24.54 -17.47
CA LEU A 441 6.49 23.67 -17.28
C LEU A 441 5.93 23.28 -18.64
N LEU A 442 5.88 21.98 -18.92
CA LEU A 442 5.36 21.41 -20.14
C LEU A 442 4.05 20.68 -19.81
N TYR A 443 2.95 21.09 -20.42
CA TYR A 443 1.66 20.39 -20.36
C TYR A 443 1.46 19.59 -21.63
N ALA A 444 1.42 18.27 -21.51
CA ALA A 444 1.22 17.34 -22.60
C ALA A 444 -0.21 16.78 -22.56
N ASP A 445 -0.90 16.78 -23.70
CA ASP A 445 -2.28 16.30 -23.83
C ASP A 445 -2.51 15.61 -25.19
N LEU A 446 -3.34 14.56 -25.18
CA LEU A 446 -3.74 13.84 -26.38
C LEU A 446 -4.92 14.52 -27.12
N ASN A 447 -4.66 14.98 -28.33
CA ASN A 447 -5.72 15.39 -29.24
C ASN A 447 -6.51 14.19 -29.75
N TYR A 448 -7.83 14.36 -29.87
CA TYR A 448 -8.75 13.36 -30.40
C TYR A 448 -8.79 12.03 -29.60
N PHE A 449 -8.44 12.06 -28.31
CA PHE A 449 -8.45 10.87 -27.46
C PHE A 449 -9.85 10.28 -27.23
N LYS A 450 -10.88 11.10 -27.12
CA LYS A 450 -12.27 10.62 -27.04
C LYS A 450 -12.72 9.89 -28.31
N PRO A 451 -12.60 10.47 -29.52
CA PRO A 451 -12.78 9.74 -30.78
C PRO A 451 -12.03 8.41 -30.86
N PHE A 452 -10.77 8.40 -30.39
CA PHE A 452 -9.96 7.18 -30.34
C PHE A 452 -10.60 6.13 -29.42
N ASN A 453 -11.03 6.51 -28.21
CA ASN A 453 -11.70 5.60 -27.27
C ASN A 453 -13.06 5.11 -27.79
N ASP A 454 -13.81 5.97 -28.46
CA ASP A 454 -15.11 5.62 -29.03
C ASP A 454 -14.94 4.57 -30.16
N HIS A 455 -13.82 4.59 -30.88
CA HIS A 455 -13.52 3.64 -31.97
C HIS A 455 -12.82 2.36 -31.50
N TYR A 456 -11.77 2.47 -30.67
CA TYR A 456 -10.94 1.33 -30.25
C TYR A 456 -11.28 0.77 -28.85
N GLY A 457 -12.14 1.47 -28.10
CA GLY A 457 -12.51 1.13 -26.73
C GLY A 457 -11.51 1.61 -25.67
N TYR A 458 -12.02 1.81 -24.46
CA TYR A 458 -11.25 2.33 -23.32
C TYR A 458 -10.01 1.51 -22.95
N ARG A 459 -10.03 0.18 -23.16
CA ARG A 459 -8.87 -0.67 -22.88
C ARG A 459 -7.66 -0.29 -23.74
N GLN A 460 -7.88 0.05 -25.01
CA GLN A 460 -6.83 0.53 -25.90
C GLN A 460 -6.40 1.95 -25.53
N GLY A 461 -7.35 2.81 -25.14
CA GLY A 461 -7.07 4.13 -24.58
C GLY A 461 -6.15 4.09 -23.37
N ASP A 462 -6.44 3.23 -22.39
CA ASP A 462 -5.62 3.02 -21.21
C ASP A 462 -4.20 2.52 -21.57
N ALA A 463 -4.08 1.70 -22.62
CA ALA A 463 -2.79 1.23 -23.11
C ALA A 463 -1.96 2.39 -23.68
N VAL A 464 -2.60 3.31 -24.42
CA VAL A 464 -1.98 4.54 -24.91
C VAL A 464 -1.52 5.43 -23.76
N LEU A 465 -2.35 5.65 -22.74
CA LEU A 465 -2.00 6.48 -21.58
C LEU A 465 -0.81 5.91 -20.79
N ARG A 466 -0.79 4.59 -20.56
CA ARG A 466 0.36 3.91 -19.92
C ARG A 466 1.63 4.03 -20.75
N TRP A 467 1.51 3.88 -22.07
CA TRP A 467 2.65 4.00 -22.97
C TRP A 467 3.16 5.45 -23.04
N LEU A 468 2.27 6.45 -23.13
CA LEU A 468 2.64 7.86 -23.11
C LEU A 468 3.39 8.21 -21.83
N GLY A 469 2.92 7.74 -20.66
CA GLY A 469 3.64 7.93 -19.40
C GLY A 469 5.08 7.39 -19.44
N LYS A 470 5.30 6.20 -20.01
CA LYS A 470 6.64 5.62 -20.20
C LYS A 470 7.48 6.39 -21.21
N LEU A 471 6.87 6.83 -22.32
CA LEU A 471 7.52 7.63 -23.35
C LEU A 471 8.07 8.94 -22.75
N LEU A 472 7.24 9.66 -21.99
CA LEU A 472 7.64 10.90 -21.33
C LEU A 472 8.78 10.68 -20.34
N GLN A 473 8.73 9.61 -19.54
CA GLN A 473 9.83 9.24 -18.64
C GLN A 473 11.12 8.88 -19.38
N GLN A 474 11.03 8.21 -20.54
CA GLN A 474 12.19 7.79 -21.32
C GLN A 474 12.99 8.99 -21.86
N PHE A 475 12.31 10.06 -22.27
CA PHE A 475 12.96 11.28 -22.75
C PHE A 475 13.31 12.27 -21.63
N SER A 476 12.90 11.98 -20.39
CA SER A 476 13.20 12.84 -19.23
C SER A 476 14.56 12.48 -18.61
N SER A 477 15.39 13.48 -18.35
CA SER A 477 16.64 13.34 -17.60
C SER A 477 16.41 13.34 -16.08
N ARG A 478 17.49 13.30 -15.29
CA ARG A 478 17.42 13.45 -13.82
C ARG A 478 16.84 14.79 -13.38
N ASP A 479 16.91 15.80 -14.25
CA ASP A 479 16.48 17.18 -13.98
C ASP A 479 15.09 17.47 -14.55
N THR A 480 14.32 16.40 -14.87
CA THR A 480 12.96 16.50 -15.39
C THR A 480 12.01 15.65 -14.57
N PHE A 481 11.07 16.30 -13.90
CA PHE A 481 9.96 15.66 -13.19
C PHE A 481 8.81 15.38 -14.15
N VAL A 482 8.22 14.19 -14.09
CA VAL A 482 7.07 13.79 -14.93
C VAL A 482 5.89 13.43 -14.04
N GLY A 483 4.72 13.98 -14.32
CA GLY A 483 3.48 13.71 -13.62
C GLY A 483 2.30 13.40 -14.54
N HIS A 484 1.26 12.78 -13.98
CA HIS A 484 0.00 12.50 -14.66
C HIS A 484 -1.17 13.00 -13.80
N ILE A 485 -1.79 14.09 -14.24
CA ILE A 485 -2.82 14.81 -13.51
C ILE A 485 -4.15 14.04 -13.53
N GLY A 486 -4.58 13.59 -14.71
CA GLY A 486 -5.79 12.80 -14.89
C GLY A 486 -6.26 12.80 -16.35
N GLY A 487 -7.07 11.80 -16.74
CA GLY A 487 -7.52 11.66 -18.12
C GLY A 487 -6.34 11.47 -19.08
N ASP A 488 -6.20 12.39 -20.02
CA ASP A 488 -5.11 12.50 -20.99
C ASP A 488 -4.11 13.64 -20.67
N ASP A 489 -4.19 14.25 -19.48
CA ASP A 489 -3.35 15.36 -19.04
C ASP A 489 -2.06 14.92 -18.32
N PHE A 490 -0.91 15.17 -18.94
CA PHE A 490 0.42 14.94 -18.39
C PHE A 490 1.17 16.26 -18.18
N VAL A 491 2.09 16.26 -17.22
CA VAL A 491 2.94 17.41 -16.93
C VAL A 491 4.39 16.99 -16.84
N LEU A 492 5.28 17.82 -17.39
CA LEU A 492 6.71 17.72 -17.15
C LEU A 492 7.21 19.06 -16.59
N ILE A 493 8.10 19.00 -15.62
CA ILE A 493 8.80 20.16 -15.06
C ILE A 493 10.27 19.91 -15.32
N SER A 494 10.86 20.69 -16.23
CA SER A 494 12.23 20.46 -16.68
C SER A 494 13.09 21.68 -16.38
N GLU A 495 14.25 21.43 -15.79
CA GLU A 495 15.31 22.44 -15.59
C GLU A 495 16.29 22.48 -16.78
N GLU A 496 16.02 21.70 -17.84
CA GLU A 496 16.89 21.65 -19.01
C GLU A 496 16.88 22.96 -19.80
N PRO A 497 18.06 23.40 -20.32
CA PRO A 497 18.14 24.62 -21.10
C PRO A 497 17.54 24.49 -22.51
N ASP A 498 17.56 23.29 -23.11
CA ASP A 498 17.09 23.05 -24.48
C ASP A 498 15.73 22.33 -24.51
N ILE A 499 14.69 23.07 -24.08
CA ILE A 499 13.31 22.55 -24.04
C ILE A 499 12.76 22.26 -25.43
N ALA A 500 13.23 22.98 -26.45
CA ALA A 500 12.81 22.75 -27.83
C ALA A 500 13.18 21.34 -28.30
N ARG A 501 14.44 20.94 -28.06
CA ARG A 501 14.91 19.59 -28.36
C ARG A 501 14.12 18.53 -27.59
N LEU A 502 13.89 18.72 -26.29
CA LEU A 502 13.10 17.79 -25.48
C LEU A 502 11.69 17.60 -26.05
N CYS A 503 11.02 18.70 -26.43
CA CYS A 503 9.70 18.62 -27.06
C CYS A 503 9.73 17.89 -28.40
N ASP A 504 10.70 18.19 -29.27
CA ASP A 504 10.83 17.55 -30.57
C ASP A 504 11.10 16.04 -30.45
N ASP A 505 11.96 15.63 -29.51
CA ASP A 505 12.26 14.23 -29.22
C ASP A 505 11.01 13.48 -28.74
N ILE A 506 10.25 14.07 -27.81
CA ILE A 506 8.99 13.50 -27.32
C ILE A 506 7.98 13.35 -28.46
N LEU A 507 7.80 14.37 -29.30
CA LEU A 507 6.85 14.32 -30.41
C LEU A 507 7.26 13.31 -31.49
N GLN A 508 8.55 13.19 -31.78
CA GLN A 508 9.08 12.20 -32.72
C GLN A 508 8.90 10.77 -32.19
N GLY A 509 9.20 10.56 -30.89
CA GLY A 509 8.95 9.30 -30.21
C GLY A 509 7.46 8.95 -30.22
N PHE A 510 6.60 9.94 -29.99
CA PHE A 510 5.16 9.77 -30.03
C PHE A 510 4.66 9.37 -31.42
N ALA A 511 5.06 10.12 -32.47
CA ALA A 511 4.66 9.86 -33.85
C ALA A 511 5.06 8.45 -34.32
N SER A 512 6.20 7.94 -33.84
CA SER A 512 6.68 6.60 -34.17
C SER A 512 5.85 5.52 -33.46
N GLY A 513 5.68 5.62 -32.15
CA GLY A 513 5.05 4.56 -31.36
C GLY A 513 3.51 4.58 -31.34
N VAL A 514 2.87 5.72 -31.60
CA VAL A 514 1.38 5.79 -31.64
C VAL A 514 0.80 4.89 -32.72
N THR A 515 1.57 4.61 -33.77
CA THR A 515 1.15 3.78 -34.89
C THR A 515 0.91 2.31 -34.53
N ASP A 516 1.50 1.83 -33.42
CA ASP A 516 1.29 0.46 -32.92
C ASP A 516 -0.09 0.29 -32.26
N PHE A 517 -0.77 1.39 -31.95
CA PHE A 517 -2.09 1.39 -31.33
C PHE A 517 -3.23 1.54 -32.33
N LEU A 518 -2.93 1.79 -33.61
CA LEU A 518 -3.89 1.97 -34.69
C LEU A 518 -4.08 0.69 -35.50
N SER A 519 -5.28 0.47 -36.05
CA SER A 519 -5.50 -0.64 -36.99
C SER A 519 -4.73 -0.41 -38.29
N ALA A 520 -4.39 -1.49 -39.00
CA ALA A 520 -3.73 -1.40 -40.31
C ALA A 520 -4.57 -0.61 -41.33
N GLU A 521 -5.91 -0.73 -41.26
CA GLU A 521 -6.82 -0.02 -42.15
C GLU A 521 -6.85 1.49 -41.87
N ASP A 522 -6.93 1.89 -40.60
CA ASP A 522 -6.99 3.31 -40.22
C ASP A 522 -5.65 4.00 -40.43
N ARG A 523 -4.55 3.26 -40.23
CA ARG A 523 -3.19 3.72 -40.57
C ARG A 523 -3.06 4.00 -42.07
N GLN A 524 -3.62 3.13 -42.92
CA GLN A 524 -3.58 3.32 -44.37
C GLN A 524 -4.51 4.46 -44.84
N ARG A 525 -5.67 4.61 -44.19
CA ARG A 525 -6.65 5.67 -44.50
C ARG A 525 -6.22 7.05 -44.00
N GLY A 526 -5.48 7.13 -42.89
CA GLY A 526 -5.03 8.38 -42.29
C GLY A 526 -6.09 9.10 -41.44
N TYR A 527 -7.22 8.45 -41.14
CA TYR A 527 -8.30 8.98 -40.31
C TYR A 527 -9.14 7.86 -39.68
N ILE A 528 -9.87 8.17 -38.60
CA ILE A 528 -10.87 7.29 -37.98
C ILE A 528 -12.25 7.61 -38.57
N PRO A 529 -13.02 6.62 -39.05
CA PRO A 529 -14.39 6.86 -39.47
C PRO A 529 -15.28 7.16 -38.25
N GLY A 530 -16.04 8.26 -38.31
CA GLY A 530 -16.96 8.66 -37.26
C GLY A 530 -18.27 9.22 -37.80
N THR A 531 -19.13 9.67 -36.90
CA THR A 531 -20.39 10.36 -37.23
C THR A 531 -20.42 11.73 -36.56
N ASP A 532 -20.81 12.76 -37.31
CA ASP A 532 -21.05 14.08 -36.73
C ASP A 532 -22.35 14.13 -35.91
N ARG A 533 -22.63 15.28 -35.27
CA ARG A 533 -23.84 15.47 -34.44
C ARG A 533 -25.16 15.36 -35.22
N ALA A 534 -25.12 15.44 -36.54
CA ALA A 534 -26.27 15.29 -37.43
C ALA A 534 -26.40 13.85 -37.97
N GLY A 535 -25.50 12.94 -37.59
CA GLY A 535 -25.49 11.53 -38.03
C GLY A 535 -24.84 11.30 -39.38
N ASN A 536 -24.17 12.30 -39.98
CA ASN A 536 -23.44 12.12 -41.23
C ASN A 536 -22.07 11.48 -40.96
N ALA A 537 -21.62 10.63 -41.88
CA ALA A 537 -20.26 10.10 -41.84
C ALA A 537 -19.23 11.24 -41.93
N CYS A 538 -18.27 11.25 -41.01
CA CYS A 538 -17.20 12.23 -40.97
C CYS A 538 -15.84 11.54 -40.78
N HIS A 539 -14.77 12.24 -41.19
CA HIS A 539 -13.39 11.77 -41.01
C HIS A 539 -12.82 12.45 -39.77
N LEU A 540 -12.54 11.66 -38.74
CA LEU A 540 -11.94 12.14 -37.50
C LEU A 540 -10.41 12.00 -37.60
N PRO A 541 -9.63 13.04 -37.25
CA PRO A 541 -8.17 12.94 -37.28
C PRO A 541 -7.64 11.83 -36.37
N LEU A 542 -6.46 11.31 -36.71
CA LEU A 542 -5.75 10.34 -35.88
C LEU A 542 -5.28 10.98 -34.57
N LEU A 543 -5.02 10.13 -33.58
CA LEU A 543 -4.52 10.55 -32.28
C LEU A 543 -3.19 11.32 -32.42
N SER A 544 -3.10 12.49 -31.78
CA SER A 544 -1.91 13.35 -31.84
C SER A 544 -1.57 13.91 -30.45
N LEU A 545 -0.34 14.36 -30.23
CA LEU A 545 0.13 14.90 -28.94
C LEU A 545 0.38 16.41 -29.01
N ALA A 546 -0.25 17.18 -28.14
CA ALA A 546 -0.03 18.61 -28.00
C ALA A 546 0.78 18.92 -26.73
N ILE A 547 1.84 19.72 -26.84
CA ILE A 547 2.66 20.14 -25.69
C ILE A 547 2.67 21.68 -25.57
N GLY A 548 2.05 22.21 -24.51
CA GLY A 548 2.15 23.63 -24.16
C GLY A 548 3.32 23.87 -23.21
N VAL A 549 4.22 24.80 -23.53
CA VAL A 549 5.42 25.08 -22.74
C VAL A 549 5.34 26.48 -22.13
N VAL A 550 5.57 26.58 -20.82
CA VAL A 550 5.56 27.82 -20.05
C VAL A 550 6.88 27.95 -19.26
N PRO A 551 7.77 28.87 -19.65
CA PRO A 551 8.95 29.19 -18.85
C PRO A 551 8.58 29.83 -17.51
N SER A 552 9.28 29.47 -16.43
CA SER A 552 9.07 30.08 -15.11
C SER A 552 9.35 31.58 -15.08
N THR A 553 10.15 32.09 -16.03
CA THR A 553 10.43 33.53 -16.21
C THR A 553 9.22 34.37 -16.57
N LEU A 554 8.12 33.76 -17.04
CA LEU A 554 6.87 34.44 -17.33
C LEU A 554 5.94 34.56 -16.11
N LEU A 555 6.32 34.03 -14.95
CA LEU A 555 5.52 34.10 -13.73
C LEU A 555 5.77 35.41 -12.97
N PRO A 556 4.82 36.37 -12.98
CA PRO A 556 4.93 37.53 -12.11
C PRO A 556 4.83 37.08 -10.64
N ASN A 557 5.80 37.47 -9.81
CA ASN A 557 5.84 37.22 -8.36
C ASN A 557 5.73 35.74 -7.94
N ASN A 558 6.10 34.78 -8.80
CA ASN A 558 6.00 33.34 -8.52
C ASN A 558 4.58 32.87 -8.12
N ASP A 559 3.54 33.53 -8.62
CA ASP A 559 2.15 33.17 -8.33
C ASP A 559 1.71 31.86 -9.05
N PRO A 560 1.39 30.78 -8.32
CA PRO A 560 0.97 29.51 -8.91
C PRO A 560 -0.35 29.57 -9.68
N GLN A 561 -1.27 30.48 -9.34
CA GLN A 561 -2.55 30.60 -10.05
C GLN A 561 -2.35 31.09 -11.48
N THR A 562 -1.40 32.01 -11.67
CA THR A 562 -1.00 32.51 -12.98
C THR A 562 -0.37 31.41 -13.84
N LEU A 563 0.38 30.47 -13.24
CA LEU A 563 1.00 29.35 -13.95
C LEU A 563 -0.02 28.42 -14.63
N ALA A 564 -1.10 28.07 -13.93
CA ALA A 564 -2.16 27.23 -14.48
C ALA A 564 -2.88 27.90 -15.67
N GLN A 565 -3.09 29.22 -15.61
CA GLN A 565 -3.71 29.99 -16.69
C GLN A 565 -2.81 30.04 -17.94
N LEU A 566 -1.51 30.32 -17.75
CA LEU A 566 -0.52 30.33 -18.83
C LEU A 566 -0.38 28.93 -19.45
N ALA A 567 -0.39 27.88 -18.64
CA ALA A 567 -0.34 26.50 -19.10
C ALA A 567 -1.55 26.14 -19.97
N ALA A 568 -2.77 26.51 -19.53
CA ALA A 568 -3.98 26.31 -20.32
C ALA A 568 -3.92 27.04 -21.66
N GLN A 569 -3.38 28.26 -21.69
CA GLN A 569 -3.20 29.04 -22.92
C GLN A 569 -2.18 28.37 -23.87
N ALA A 570 -1.01 27.98 -23.36
CA ALA A 570 0.03 27.32 -24.14
C ALA A 570 -0.47 25.99 -24.75
N LYS A 571 -1.21 25.21 -23.95
CA LYS A 571 -1.87 23.98 -24.38
C LYS A 571 -2.87 24.24 -25.50
N HIS A 572 -3.75 25.24 -25.35
CA HIS A 572 -4.72 25.59 -26.38
C HIS A 572 -4.06 25.99 -27.71
N LEU A 573 -2.96 26.76 -27.65
CA LEU A 573 -2.19 27.16 -28.85
C LEU A 573 -1.50 25.96 -29.52
N ALA A 574 -1.00 24.99 -28.74
CA ALA A 574 -0.44 23.75 -29.29
C ALA A 574 -1.50 22.92 -30.03
N LYS A 575 -2.73 22.82 -29.50
CA LYS A 575 -3.84 22.07 -30.12
C LYS A 575 -4.31 22.63 -31.47
N GLN A 576 -4.09 23.91 -31.77
CA GLN A 576 -4.54 24.54 -33.02
C GLN A 576 -3.82 24.00 -34.27
N LYS A 577 -2.70 23.29 -34.11
CA LYS A 577 -1.89 22.79 -35.24
C LYS A 577 -2.42 21.49 -35.87
N ASN A 578 -3.54 20.92 -35.40
CA ASN A 578 -4.23 19.69 -35.87
C ASN A 578 -3.38 18.39 -35.91
N ASP A 579 -2.06 18.47 -35.86
CA ASP A 579 -1.10 17.37 -35.72
C ASP A 579 -0.36 17.44 -34.38
N SER A 580 0.52 16.47 -34.12
CA SER A 580 1.39 16.48 -32.94
C SER A 580 2.31 17.70 -32.98
N ALA A 581 2.23 18.57 -31.98
CA ALA A 581 2.95 19.83 -31.99
C ALA A 581 3.17 20.40 -30.59
N TRP A 582 4.19 21.25 -30.45
CA TRP A 582 4.42 22.02 -29.25
C TRP A 582 4.34 23.54 -29.49
N HIS A 583 4.12 24.28 -28.40
CA HIS A 583 4.08 25.74 -28.41
C HIS A 583 4.73 26.33 -27.15
N LEU A 584 5.74 27.17 -27.35
CA LEU A 584 6.33 27.99 -26.28
C LEU A 584 5.53 29.28 -26.10
N LEU A 585 4.97 29.47 -24.91
CA LEU A 585 4.36 30.73 -24.54
C LEU A 585 5.45 31.81 -24.41
N GLY A 586 5.29 32.95 -25.07
CA GLY A 586 6.20 34.09 -24.95
C GLY A 586 6.98 34.49 -26.20
N ASN A 587 6.77 33.87 -27.37
CA ASN A 587 7.43 34.32 -28.60
C ASN A 587 6.71 35.54 -29.23
N SER A 588 7.05 36.73 -28.73
CA SER A 588 7.04 37.96 -29.52
C SER A 588 8.44 38.19 -30.10
N HIS A 589 8.77 37.56 -31.23
CA HIS A 589 9.83 38.06 -32.12
C HIS A 589 9.40 37.91 -33.59
N PRO A 590 9.65 38.92 -34.44
CA PRO A 590 9.15 38.98 -35.82
C PRO A 590 9.82 37.92 -36.70
N PRO A 591 9.24 37.57 -37.86
CA PRO A 591 9.78 36.51 -38.71
C PRO A 591 11.15 36.93 -39.27
N LEU A 592 12.22 36.30 -38.80
CA LEU A 592 13.51 36.31 -39.48
C LEU A 592 13.43 35.33 -40.65
N ARG A 593 12.93 35.81 -41.80
CA ARG A 593 13.31 35.26 -43.11
C ARG A 593 14.41 36.15 -43.69
N PRO A 594 15.65 35.66 -43.88
CA PRO A 594 16.51 36.22 -44.90
C PRO A 594 15.92 35.86 -46.27
N ALA A 595 15.74 36.87 -47.12
CA ALA A 595 15.34 36.69 -48.50
C ALA A 595 16.39 35.85 -49.25
N LEU A 596 16.01 34.65 -49.69
CA LEU A 596 16.68 34.00 -50.81
C LEU A 596 16.28 34.78 -52.07
N ARG A 597 17.17 35.68 -52.49
CA ARG A 597 17.21 36.21 -53.85
C ARG A 597 17.36 35.03 -54.81
N ALA A 598 16.32 34.76 -55.59
CA ALA A 598 16.50 34.17 -56.90
C ALA A 598 17.12 35.26 -57.80
N VAL A 599 18.41 35.10 -58.12
CA VAL A 599 19.01 35.69 -59.31
C VAL A 599 19.03 34.59 -60.36
N GLN A 600 18.53 34.95 -61.53
CA GLN A 600 18.40 34.17 -62.76
C GLN A 600 19.67 33.40 -63.13
N LEU A 601 19.49 32.19 -63.65
CA LEU A 601 19.84 31.84 -65.04
C LEU A 601 18.88 30.74 -65.53
#